data_AF-A0A3B1JNF9-F1
#
_entry.id   AF-A0A3B1JNF9-F1
#
_cell.length_a   1.000
_cell.length_b   1.000
_cell.length_c   1.000
_cell.angle_alpha   90.00
_cell.angle_beta   90.00
_cell.angle_gamma   90.00
#
_symmetry.space_group_name_H-M   'P 1'
#
loop_
_entity.id
_entity.type
_entity.pdbx_description
1 polymer ?
#
loop_
_entity_poly.entity_id
_entity_poly.type
_entity_poly.pdbx_seq_one_letter_code
_entity_poly.pdbx_strand_id
1 'polypeptide(L)'
;MRVLGLCDVLNVVMWVIRGWYARMQRALVMRQGLALDTGRSPARPDCDREELSAPCRDGFYTEFWNYVPECLPCDPCEVNQEEIRPCTRFHNRVCQCKPGYFCKKHTVCSLGKLVISGTNWHDNICVTCDNITTQGM
;
A
#
# COMPACT_ATOMS: atom_id res chain seq x y z
N MET A 1 30.25 40.59 48.83
CA MET A 1 29.09 40.83 47.94
C MET A 1 29.56 40.59 46.51
N ARG A 2 29.14 39.50 45.85
CA ARG A 2 29.50 39.23 44.45
C ARG A 2 28.59 40.10 43.57
N VAL A 3 29.17 41.06 42.87
CA VAL A 3 28.48 41.84 41.84
C VAL A 3 28.28 40.92 40.66
N LEU A 4 27.04 40.51 40.38
CA LEU A 4 26.70 39.71 39.19
C LEU A 4 27.07 40.55 37.95
N GLY A 5 27.94 40.02 37.11
CA GLY A 5 28.41 40.72 35.93
C GLY A 5 27.32 40.83 34.88
N LEU A 6 27.43 41.78 33.94
CA LEU A 6 26.51 41.91 32.80
C LEU A 6 26.31 40.58 32.03
N CYS A 7 27.33 39.71 31.97
CA CYS A 7 27.22 38.35 31.41
C CYS A 7 26.27 37.44 32.18
N ASP A 8 26.19 37.54 33.52
CA ASP A 8 25.29 36.71 34.33
C ASP A 8 23.83 37.11 34.10
N VAL A 9 23.57 38.42 33.99
CA VAL A 9 22.24 38.96 33.68
C VAL A 9 21.80 38.57 32.27
N LEU A 10 22.69 38.67 31.27
CA LEU A 10 22.40 38.24 29.90
C LEU A 10 22.15 36.73 29.81
N ASN A 11 22.89 35.90 30.54
CA ASN A 11 22.63 34.46 30.58
C ASN A 11 21.28 34.12 31.21
N VAL A 12 20.89 34.79 32.30
CA VAL A 12 19.57 34.62 32.92
C VAL A 12 18.45 35.05 31.97
N VAL A 13 18.60 36.21 31.31
CA VAL A 13 17.63 36.71 30.32
C VAL A 13 17.52 35.76 29.14
N MET A 14 18.63 35.27 28.59
CA MET A 14 18.64 34.30 27.50
C MET A 14 18.06 32.94 27.91
N TRP A 15 18.23 32.51 29.17
CA TRP A 15 17.63 31.29 29.70
C TRP A 15 16.11 31.42 29.86
N VAL A 16 15.62 32.57 30.31
CA VAL A 16 14.18 32.89 30.37
C VAL A 16 13.58 32.95 28.96
N ILE A 17 14.26 33.61 28.00
CA ILE A 17 13.81 33.69 26.60
C ILE A 17 13.79 32.30 25.95
N ARG A 18 14.86 31.51 26.09
CA ARG A 18 14.92 30.11 25.60
C ARG A 18 13.83 29.24 26.24
N GLY A 19 13.56 29.42 27.53
CA GLY A 19 12.45 28.75 28.23
C GLY A 19 11.08 29.15 27.69
N TRP A 20 10.89 30.43 27.36
CA TRP A 20 9.67 30.95 26.73
C TRP A 20 9.47 30.38 25.33
N TYR A 21 10.51 30.37 24.48
CA TYR A 21 10.47 29.75 23.15
C TYR A 21 10.23 28.23 23.20
N ALA A 22 10.89 27.50 24.11
CA ALA A 22 10.70 26.06 24.29
C ALA A 22 9.27 25.71 24.78
N ARG A 23 8.66 26.60 25.58
CA ARG A 23 7.26 26.47 26.02
C ARG A 23 6.27 26.84 24.91
N MET A 24 6.63 27.77 24.02
CA MET A 24 5.82 28.17 22.87
C MET A 24 5.84 27.12 21.74
N GLN A 25 6.98 26.45 21.51
CA GLN A 25 7.09 25.38 20.49
C GLN A 25 6.34 24.09 20.86
N ARG A 26 6.04 23.85 22.15
CA ARG A 26 5.21 22.71 22.58
C ARG A 26 3.71 22.86 22.28
N ALA A 27 3.24 24.06 21.90
CA ALA A 27 1.83 24.30 21.58
C ALA A 27 1.50 24.25 20.07
N LEU A 28 2.51 24.17 19.19
CA LEU A 28 2.30 24.13 17.73
C LEU A 28 2.43 22.72 17.10
N VAL A 29 3.03 21.74 17.80
CA VAL A 29 3.30 20.40 17.24
C VAL A 29 2.15 19.40 17.44
N MET A 30 1.10 19.76 18.20
CA MET A 30 -0.08 18.91 18.45
C MET A 30 -1.35 19.39 17.71
N ARG A 31 -1.21 20.01 16.52
CA ARG A 31 -2.39 20.52 15.79
C ARG A 31 -2.37 20.44 14.26
N GLN A 32 -1.40 19.79 13.64
CA GLN A 32 -1.45 19.43 12.22
C GLN A 32 -1.17 17.94 12.06
N GLY A 33 -2.14 17.12 12.49
CA GLY A 33 -2.20 15.71 12.14
C GLY A 33 -2.70 15.54 10.70
N LEU A 34 -1.90 15.93 9.73
CA LEU A 34 -2.14 15.69 8.30
C LEU A 34 -0.79 15.58 7.56
N ALA A 35 -0.52 14.37 7.07
CA ALA A 35 0.46 14.00 6.03
C ALA A 35 1.96 14.22 6.39
N LEU A 36 2.86 13.26 6.26
CA LEU A 36 2.91 12.14 5.35
C LEU A 36 3.07 10.84 6.13
N ASP A 37 2.25 9.86 5.78
CA ASP A 37 2.70 8.48 5.71
C ASP A 37 4.03 8.51 4.96
N THR A 38 5.16 8.52 5.67
CA THR A 38 6.45 8.28 5.05
C THR A 38 6.35 6.85 4.61
N GLY A 39 5.87 6.65 3.38
CA GLY A 39 5.85 5.42 2.61
C GLY A 39 7.27 4.93 2.39
N ARG A 40 7.95 4.61 3.48
CA ARG A 40 9.16 3.82 3.52
C ARG A 40 8.70 2.39 3.75
N SER A 41 8.20 1.83 2.66
CA SER A 41 8.04 0.39 2.46
C SER A 41 9.33 -0.34 2.83
N PRO A 42 9.29 -1.47 3.56
CA PRO A 42 10.39 -2.41 3.57
C PRO A 42 10.14 -3.42 2.44
N ALA A 43 10.42 -3.01 1.19
CA ALA A 43 10.67 -3.96 0.12
C ALA A 43 12.17 -3.86 -0.22
N ARG A 44 12.99 -4.56 0.58
CA ARG A 44 14.33 -5.12 0.31
C ARG A 44 14.99 -5.51 1.65
N PRO A 45 15.59 -6.70 1.79
CA PRO A 45 16.98 -6.72 2.17
C PRO A 45 17.82 -6.39 0.94
N ASP A 46 18.78 -5.51 1.15
CA ASP A 46 20.03 -5.52 0.41
C ASP A 46 20.53 -6.97 0.27
N CYS A 47 21.16 -7.35 -0.85
CA CYS A 47 21.56 -8.73 -1.14
C CYS A 47 22.59 -9.35 -0.16
N ASP A 48 22.89 -8.65 0.95
CA ASP A 48 23.89 -9.00 1.95
C ASP A 48 23.31 -9.37 3.32
N ARG A 49 21.98 -9.52 3.49
CA ARG A 49 21.42 -9.97 4.77
C ARG A 49 20.30 -11.01 4.66
N GLU A 50 20.60 -12.16 5.23
CA GLU A 50 19.70 -13.28 5.50
C GLU A 50 18.64 -12.84 6.54
N GLU A 51 17.65 -12.07 6.11
CA GLU A 51 16.58 -11.58 6.99
C GLU A 51 15.21 -12.03 6.49
N LEU A 52 14.53 -12.74 7.40
CA LEU A 52 13.21 -13.34 7.27
C LEU A 52 12.21 -12.39 6.58
N SER A 53 11.54 -12.90 5.54
CA SER A 53 10.57 -12.14 4.75
C SER A 53 9.50 -11.47 5.63
N ALA A 54 9.33 -10.16 5.47
CA ALA A 54 8.27 -9.44 6.17
C ALA A 54 6.89 -9.94 5.69
N PRO A 55 5.90 -10.13 6.58
CA PRO A 55 4.56 -10.55 6.19
C PRO A 55 3.85 -9.47 5.35
N CYS A 56 3.02 -9.90 4.39
CA CYS A 56 2.19 -8.98 3.60
C CYS A 56 1.22 -8.19 4.48
N ARG A 57 0.92 -6.95 4.06
CA ARG A 57 -0.12 -6.10 4.67
C ARG A 57 -1.52 -6.65 4.40
N ASP A 58 -2.48 -6.24 5.21
CA ASP A 58 -3.88 -6.58 4.99
C ASP A 58 -4.34 -6.15 3.60
N GLY A 59 -5.09 -7.03 2.92
CA GLY A 59 -5.50 -6.83 1.52
C GLY A 59 -4.45 -7.23 0.49
N PHE A 60 -3.31 -7.80 0.90
CA PHE A 60 -2.29 -8.35 0.00
C PHE A 60 -1.85 -9.76 0.43
N TYR A 61 -1.37 -10.55 -0.52
CA TYR A 61 -0.97 -11.93 -0.30
C TYR A 61 0.22 -12.38 -1.16
N THR A 62 0.86 -13.46 -0.75
CA THR A 62 1.78 -14.23 -1.58
C THR A 62 1.72 -15.71 -1.16
N GLU A 63 1.41 -16.61 -2.09
CA GLU A 63 1.18 -18.04 -1.79
C GLU A 63 2.47 -18.85 -1.65
N PHE A 64 3.53 -18.45 -2.34
CA PHE A 64 4.77 -19.20 -2.42
C PHE A 64 5.99 -18.29 -2.27
N TRP A 65 7.10 -18.86 -1.83
CA TRP A 65 8.42 -18.23 -1.93
C TRP A 65 8.72 -17.97 -3.40
N ASN A 66 8.55 -16.72 -3.81
CA ASN A 66 8.73 -16.29 -5.18
C ASN A 66 9.63 -15.05 -5.19
N TYR A 67 10.16 -14.74 -6.37
CA TYR A 67 10.93 -13.52 -6.60
C TYR A 67 10.02 -12.33 -6.95
N VAL A 68 8.72 -12.40 -6.62
CA VAL A 68 7.81 -11.29 -6.90
C VAL A 68 8.21 -10.15 -5.95
N PRO A 69 8.52 -8.96 -6.48
CA PRO A 69 9.10 -7.88 -5.69
C PRO A 69 8.11 -7.30 -4.66
N GLU A 70 6.81 -7.54 -4.85
CA GLU A 70 5.73 -7.00 -4.02
C GLU A 70 4.62 -8.05 -3.81
N CYS A 71 3.92 -7.98 -2.68
CA CYS A 71 2.74 -8.83 -2.46
C CYS A 71 1.63 -8.49 -3.46
N LEU A 72 0.87 -9.49 -3.87
CA LEU A 72 -0.24 -9.33 -4.81
C LEU A 72 -1.48 -8.79 -4.08
N PRO A 73 -2.22 -7.83 -4.64
CA PRO A 73 -3.48 -7.39 -4.07
C PRO A 73 -4.51 -8.53 -4.09
N CYS A 74 -5.35 -8.61 -3.07
CA CYS A 74 -6.45 -9.57 -3.05
C CYS A 74 -7.53 -9.17 -4.06
N ASP A 75 -8.00 -10.12 -4.87
CA ASP A 75 -9.07 -9.87 -5.84
C ASP A 75 -10.41 -9.73 -5.11
N PRO A 76 -11.31 -8.80 -5.49
CA PRO A 76 -12.66 -8.74 -4.94
C PRO A 76 -13.55 -9.85 -5.52
N CYS A 77 -14.57 -10.27 -4.77
CA CYS A 77 -15.63 -11.11 -5.33
C CYS A 77 -16.60 -10.28 -6.20
N GLU A 78 -17.13 -10.89 -7.25
CA GLU A 78 -18.14 -10.25 -8.10
C GLU A 78 -19.51 -10.18 -7.42
N VAL A 79 -20.44 -9.38 -7.99
CA VAL A 79 -21.78 -9.11 -7.43
C VAL A 79 -22.56 -10.38 -7.06
N ASN A 80 -22.50 -11.40 -7.92
CA ASN A 80 -23.23 -12.67 -7.76
C ASN A 80 -22.38 -13.77 -7.11
N GLN A 81 -21.24 -13.39 -6.53
CA GLN A 81 -20.37 -14.30 -5.80
C GLN A 81 -20.37 -13.97 -4.31
N GLU A 82 -20.00 -14.96 -3.52
CA GLU A 82 -19.77 -14.85 -2.09
C GLU A 82 -18.38 -15.40 -1.73
N GLU A 83 -17.77 -14.80 -0.72
CA GLU A 83 -16.46 -15.22 -0.24
C GLU A 83 -16.60 -16.51 0.57
N ILE A 84 -15.97 -17.59 0.11
CA ILE A 84 -15.95 -18.88 0.81
C ILE A 84 -14.62 -19.13 1.52
N ARG A 85 -13.57 -18.41 1.12
CA ARG A 85 -12.29 -18.38 1.82
C ARG A 85 -11.78 -16.94 1.86
N PRO A 86 -11.44 -16.39 3.03
CA PRO A 86 -10.98 -15.03 3.13
C PRO A 86 -9.62 -14.81 2.48
N CYS A 87 -9.28 -13.57 2.19
CA CYS A 87 -7.90 -13.26 1.83
C CYS A 87 -7.03 -13.24 3.08
N THR A 88 -5.80 -13.75 2.98
CA THR A 88 -4.79 -13.65 4.03
C THR A 88 -3.47 -13.23 3.42
N ARG A 89 -2.48 -12.90 4.24
CA ARG A 89 -1.12 -12.64 3.78
C ARG A 89 -0.46 -13.79 3.00
N PHE A 90 -1.05 -14.99 3.03
CA PHE A 90 -0.51 -16.19 2.40
C PHE A 90 -1.38 -16.76 1.28
N HIS A 91 -2.58 -16.24 1.02
CA HIS A 91 -3.41 -16.70 -0.08
C HIS A 91 -4.44 -15.67 -0.47
N ASN A 92 -4.85 -15.71 -1.73
CA ASN A 92 -5.98 -14.90 -2.18
C ASN A 92 -7.28 -15.36 -1.52
N ARG A 93 -8.29 -14.49 -1.55
CA ARG A 93 -9.66 -14.92 -1.27
C ARG A 93 -10.15 -15.87 -2.36
N VAL A 94 -11.10 -16.73 -2.00
CA VAL A 94 -11.80 -17.60 -2.96
C VAL A 94 -13.27 -17.25 -2.93
N CYS A 95 -13.81 -16.99 -4.11
CA CYS A 95 -15.20 -16.62 -4.32
C CYS A 95 -15.96 -17.79 -4.98
N GLN A 96 -17.19 -18.01 -4.54
CA GLN A 96 -18.11 -18.99 -5.13
C GLN A 96 -19.37 -18.29 -5.63
N CYS A 97 -19.98 -18.83 -6.69
CA CYS A 97 -21.26 -18.34 -7.18
C CYS A 97 -22.37 -18.62 -6.16
N LYS A 98 -23.18 -17.60 -5.85
CA LYS A 98 -24.33 -17.74 -4.95
C LYS A 98 -25.36 -18.72 -5.51
N PRO A 99 -26.10 -19.46 -4.65
CA PRO A 99 -27.20 -20.31 -5.09
C PRO A 99 -28.23 -19.55 -5.94
N GLY A 100 -28.70 -20.15 -7.03
CA GLY A 100 -29.66 -19.55 -7.96
C GLY A 100 -29.04 -18.61 -9.01
N TYR A 101 -27.73 -18.37 -8.96
CA TYR A 101 -27.00 -17.63 -10.00
C TYR A 101 -26.14 -18.57 -10.86
N PHE A 102 -25.92 -18.18 -12.11
CA PHE A 102 -24.98 -18.85 -13.01
C PHE A 102 -23.75 -17.96 -13.22
N CYS A 103 -22.61 -18.40 -12.71
CA CYS A 103 -21.32 -17.74 -12.92
C CYS A 103 -20.47 -18.59 -13.86
N LYS A 104 -20.02 -18.00 -14.96
CA LYS A 104 -19.02 -18.62 -15.84
C LYS A 104 -17.69 -17.93 -15.58
N LYS A 105 -16.63 -18.72 -15.37
CA LYS A 105 -15.27 -18.16 -15.25
C LYS A 105 -14.90 -17.46 -16.55
N HIS A 106 -14.25 -16.31 -16.43
CA HIS A 106 -13.73 -15.64 -17.60
C HIS A 106 -12.64 -16.47 -18.29
N THR A 107 -12.56 -16.35 -19.61
CA THR A 107 -11.55 -16.99 -20.44
C THR A 107 -10.18 -16.43 -20.12
N VAL A 108 -9.20 -17.31 -19.87
CA VAL A 108 -7.81 -16.89 -19.66
C VAL A 108 -7.17 -16.63 -21.02
N CYS A 109 -6.67 -15.42 -21.22
CA CYS A 109 -5.95 -15.08 -22.45
C CYS A 109 -4.57 -15.73 -22.48
N SER A 110 -4.19 -16.25 -23.65
CA SER A 110 -2.83 -16.78 -23.89
C SER A 110 -1.78 -15.67 -23.84
N LEU A 111 -0.53 -16.06 -23.54
CA LEU A 111 0.63 -15.16 -23.54
C LEU A 111 0.73 -14.34 -24.84
N GLY A 112 1.11 -13.07 -24.71
CA GLY A 112 1.29 -12.15 -25.83
C GLY A 112 0.02 -11.48 -26.36
N LYS A 113 -1.14 -11.68 -25.70
CA LYS A 113 -2.39 -10.95 -25.99
C LYS A 113 -2.65 -9.88 -24.93
N LEU A 114 -3.15 -8.73 -25.37
CA LEU A 114 -3.71 -7.72 -24.47
C LEU A 114 -5.04 -8.24 -23.92
N VAL A 115 -5.24 -8.09 -22.61
CA VAL A 115 -6.46 -8.53 -21.92
C VAL A 115 -7.27 -7.31 -21.52
N ILE A 116 -8.50 -7.23 -22.05
CA ILE A 116 -9.53 -6.35 -21.50
C ILE A 116 -10.35 -7.22 -20.55
N SER A 117 -10.27 -6.92 -19.25
CA SER A 117 -10.95 -7.70 -18.22
C SER A 117 -12.45 -7.73 -18.43
N GLY A 118 -13.01 -8.91 -18.24
CA GLY A 118 -14.43 -9.21 -18.25
C GLY A 118 -15.16 -8.51 -17.11
N THR A 119 -16.48 -8.48 -17.25
CA THR A 119 -17.41 -8.02 -16.21
C THR A 119 -18.44 -9.12 -15.96
N ASN A 120 -19.47 -8.86 -15.15
CA ASN A 120 -20.58 -9.80 -14.97
C ASN A 120 -21.50 -9.91 -16.21
N TRP A 121 -21.32 -9.07 -17.25
CA TRP A 121 -22.11 -9.11 -18.48
C TRP A 121 -21.31 -9.51 -19.73
N HIS A 122 -19.97 -9.58 -19.66
CA HIS A 122 -19.15 -10.09 -20.76
C HIS A 122 -17.88 -10.80 -20.27
N ASP A 123 -17.35 -11.67 -21.13
CA ASP A 123 -16.09 -12.37 -20.88
C ASP A 123 -14.85 -11.48 -21.08
N ASN A 124 -13.67 -11.91 -20.64
CA ASN A 124 -12.40 -11.30 -21.01
C ASN A 124 -12.27 -11.25 -22.54
N ILE A 125 -11.87 -10.08 -23.06
CA ILE A 125 -11.60 -9.91 -24.49
C ILE A 125 -10.08 -9.94 -24.68
N CYS A 126 -9.61 -10.94 -25.43
CA CYS A 126 -8.20 -11.13 -25.74
C CYS A 126 -7.87 -10.56 -27.12
N VAL A 127 -7.04 -9.52 -27.17
CA VAL A 127 -6.71 -8.80 -28.41
C VAL A 127 -5.24 -9.00 -28.76
N THR A 128 -4.91 -9.22 -30.03
CA THR A 128 -3.53 -9.17 -30.53
C THR A 128 -3.21 -7.79 -31.07
N CYS A 129 -1.92 -7.44 -31.16
CA CYS A 129 -1.53 -6.16 -31.78
C CYS A 129 -2.07 -6.02 -33.21
N ASP A 130 -2.11 -7.11 -33.98
CA ASP A 130 -2.62 -7.13 -35.36
C ASP A 130 -4.13 -6.83 -35.46
N ASN A 131 -4.89 -7.20 -34.42
CA ASN A 131 -6.33 -6.90 -34.35
C ASN A 131 -6.61 -5.40 -34.13
N ILE A 132 -5.64 -4.66 -33.56
CA ILE A 132 -5.78 -3.22 -33.31
C ILE A 132 -5.32 -2.42 -34.53
N THR A 133 -4.28 -2.87 -35.23
CA THR A 133 -3.73 -2.17 -36.40
C THR A 133 -4.62 -2.26 -37.65
N THR A 134 -5.50 -3.25 -37.76
CA THR A 134 -6.37 -3.45 -38.94
C THR A 134 -7.69 -2.67 -38.90
N GLN A 135 -8.02 -2.00 -37.78
CA GLN A 135 -9.24 -1.19 -37.64
C GLN A 135 -8.97 0.23 -37.10
N GLY A 136 -7.72 0.68 -37.13
CA GLY A 136 -7.32 1.99 -36.63
C GLY A 136 -6.83 2.95 -37.73
N MET A 137 -7.77 3.43 -38.56
CA MET A 137 -7.96 4.79 -39.12
C MET A 137 -8.76 4.75 -40.42
#